data_AF-A0A1Q6LII5-F1
#
_entry.id   AF-A0A1Q6LII5-F1
#
_cell.length_a   1.000
_cell.length_b   1.000
_cell.length_c   1.000
_cell.angle_alpha   90.00
_cell.angle_beta   90.00
_cell.angle_gamma   90.00
#
_symmetry.space_group_name_H-M   'P 1'
#
loop_
_entity.id
_entity.type
_entity.pdbx_description
1 polymer ?
#
loop_
_entity_poly.entity_id
_entity_poly.type
_entity_poly.pdbx_seq_one_letter_code
_entity_poly.pdbx_strand_id
1 'polypeptide(L)'
;MQLIFLILLIYSSLRIIVWAKNNKENKEIISNIEKSVEIDSTNDEEHKYKVNFEKLKQENPDTVAWLKVENTNIEIPVVQAKDNSYYLTHNFNKKYNISNRKRRLLHTNRI
;
A
#
# COMPACT_ATOMS: atom_id res chain seq x y z
N MET A 1 39.53 -14.31 5.49
CA MET A 1 39.16 -13.05 4.81
C MET A 1 38.02 -13.24 3.80
N GLN A 2 38.05 -14.21 2.89
CA GLN A 2 37.00 -14.40 1.86
C GLN A 2 35.63 -14.86 2.43
N LEU A 3 35.61 -15.69 3.49
CA LEU A 3 34.38 -16.23 4.07
C LEU A 3 33.46 -15.16 4.67
N ILE A 4 34.02 -14.06 5.19
CA ILE A 4 33.24 -12.97 5.79
C ILE A 4 32.45 -12.20 4.73
N PHE A 5 33.01 -12.05 3.52
CA PHE A 5 32.32 -11.43 2.40
C PHE A 5 31.14 -12.29 1.92
N LEU A 6 31.29 -13.62 1.89
CA LEU A 6 30.21 -14.54 1.54
C LEU A 6 29.03 -14.45 2.52
N ILE A 7 29.31 -14.39 3.83
CA ILE A 7 28.26 -14.24 4.86
C ILE A 7 27.53 -12.88 4.71
N LEU A 8 28.28 -11.80 4.50
CA LEU A 8 27.70 -10.47 4.25
C LEU A 8 26.84 -10.43 2.97
N LEU A 9 27.28 -11.12 1.91
CA LEU A 9 26.58 -11.20 0.64
C LEU A 9 25.27 -11.99 0.80
N ILE A 10 25.29 -13.13 1.50
CA ILE A 10 24.08 -13.92 1.80
C ILE A 10 23.09 -13.08 2.63
N TYR A 11 23.56 -12.39 3.68
CA TYR A 11 22.70 -11.53 4.49
C TYR A 11 22.03 -10.42 3.66
N SER A 12 22.80 -9.77 2.78
CA SER A 12 22.28 -8.74 1.87
C SER A 12 21.26 -9.30 0.87
N SER A 13 21.56 -10.44 0.25
CA SER A 13 20.67 -11.11 -0.71
C SER A 13 19.33 -11.50 -0.08
N LEU A 14 19.32 -12.07 1.12
CA LEU A 14 18.09 -12.40 1.84
C LEU A 14 17.21 -11.15 2.07
N ARG A 15 17.83 -10.01 2.41
CA ARG A 15 17.12 -8.74 2.62
C ARG A 15 16.49 -8.21 1.33
N ILE A 16 17.20 -8.30 0.20
CA ILE A 16 16.70 -7.87 -1.11
C ILE A 16 15.50 -8.73 -1.52
N ILE A 17 15.57 -10.05 -1.33
CA ILE A 17 14.47 -10.97 -1.64
C ILE A 17 13.22 -10.64 -0.81
N VAL A 18 13.39 -10.42 0.51
CA VAL A 18 12.27 -10.02 1.38
C VAL A 18 11.66 -8.71 0.92
N TRP A 19 12.48 -7.71 0.58
CA TRP A 19 11.98 -6.43 0.06
C TRP A 19 11.22 -6.58 -1.25
N ALA A 20 11.73 -7.38 -2.18
CA ALA A 20 11.09 -7.63 -3.47
C ALA A 20 9.71 -8.28 -3.30
N LYS A 21 9.59 -9.29 -2.42
CA LYS A 21 8.32 -9.95 -2.10
C LYS A 21 7.31 -8.97 -1.49
N ASN A 22 7.74 -8.16 -0.52
CA ASN A 22 6.87 -7.18 0.15
C ASN A 22 6.33 -6.10 -0.80
N ASN A 23 7.13 -5.73 -1.82
CA ASN A 23 6.70 -4.76 -2.82
C ASN A 23 5.70 -5.35 -3.82
N LYS A 24 5.85 -6.64 -4.16
CA LYS A 24 4.91 -7.35 -5.03
C LYS A 24 3.53 -7.49 -4.36
N GLU A 25 3.48 -7.89 -3.10
CA GLU A 25 2.21 -8.05 -2.35
C GLU A 25 1.39 -6.74 -2.31
N ASN A 26 2.04 -5.60 -2.07
CA ASN A 26 1.34 -4.31 -2.07
C ASN A 26 0.74 -3.94 -3.43
N LYS A 27 1.46 -4.22 -4.53
CA LYS A 27 0.95 -3.96 -5.88
C LYS A 27 -0.28 -4.81 -6.20
N GLU A 28 -0.25 -6.08 -5.78
CA GLU A 28 -1.39 -6.99 -5.96
C GLU A 28 -2.61 -6.53 -5.17
N ILE A 29 -2.44 -6.11 -3.91
CA ILE A 29 -3.54 -5.58 -3.08
C ILE A 29 -4.20 -4.38 -3.77
N ILE A 30 -3.43 -3.38 -4.21
CA ILE A 30 -3.97 -2.18 -4.85
C ILE A 30 -4.67 -2.52 -6.17
N SER A 31 -4.06 -3.37 -7.02
CA SER A 31 -4.68 -3.79 -8.28
C SER A 31 -6.01 -4.54 -8.07
N ASN A 32 -6.10 -5.37 -7.02
CA ASN A 32 -7.33 -6.09 -6.72
C ASN A 32 -8.43 -5.14 -6.24
N ILE A 33 -8.07 -4.14 -5.42
CA ILE A 33 -8.99 -3.10 -4.95
C ILE A 33 -9.49 -2.28 -6.15
N GLU A 34 -8.61 -1.82 -7.03
CA GLU A 34 -8.99 -1.08 -8.25
C GLU A 34 -9.96 -1.88 -9.13
N LYS A 35 -9.67 -3.16 -9.38
CA LYS A 35 -10.56 -4.04 -10.16
C LYS A 35 -11.92 -4.30 -9.50
N SER A 36 -11.98 -4.14 -8.18
CA SER A 36 -13.20 -4.37 -7.40
C SER A 36 -14.14 -3.16 -7.36
N VAL A 37 -13.65 -2.00 -7.81
CA VAL A 37 -14.42 -0.76 -7.92
C VAL A 37 -15.04 -0.72 -9.31
N GLU A 38 -16.36 -0.79 -9.38
CA GLU A 38 -17.11 -0.69 -10.62
C GLU A 38 -17.34 0.80 -10.95
N ILE A 39 -16.91 1.23 -12.13
CA ILE A 39 -17.23 2.58 -12.64
C ILE A 39 -18.57 2.47 -13.36
N ASP A 40 -19.60 3.11 -12.81
CA ASP A 40 -20.93 3.14 -13.41
C ASP A 40 -20.94 4.17 -14.56
N SER A 41 -20.56 3.72 -15.76
CA SER A 41 -20.46 4.56 -16.97
C SER A 41 -21.81 4.89 -17.62
N THR A 42 -22.94 4.69 -16.92
CA THR A 42 -24.28 4.66 -17.54
C THR A 42 -25.07 5.97 -17.49
N ASN A 43 -24.55 7.06 -16.92
CA ASN A 43 -25.23 8.36 -16.91
C ASN A 43 -24.40 9.45 -17.59
N ASP A 44 -24.80 9.79 -18.82
CA ASP A 44 -24.15 10.70 -19.77
C ASP A 44 -24.11 12.19 -19.37
N GLU A 45 -24.44 12.57 -18.13
CA GLU A 45 -24.43 13.98 -17.72
C GLU A 45 -23.65 14.29 -16.43
N GLU A 46 -23.12 13.29 -15.74
CA GLU A 46 -22.23 13.51 -14.59
C GLU A 46 -21.46 12.20 -14.34
N HIS A 47 -20.14 12.17 -14.56
CA HIS A 47 -19.31 11.00 -14.30
C HIS A 47 -19.28 10.66 -12.80
N LYS A 48 -20.33 10.01 -12.29
CA LYS A 48 -20.43 9.57 -10.90
C LYS A 48 -19.64 8.29 -10.71
N TYR A 49 -18.44 8.42 -10.17
CA TYR A 49 -17.68 7.28 -9.64
C TYR A 49 -18.49 6.57 -8.56
N LYS A 50 -18.96 5.35 -8.85
CA LYS A 50 -19.76 4.55 -7.94
C LYS A 50 -18.89 3.55 -7.18
N VAL A 51 -18.23 4.04 -6.14
CA VAL A 51 -17.38 3.19 -5.32
C VAL A 51 -18.23 2.32 -4.39
N ASN A 52 -18.03 1.00 -4.43
CA ASN A 52 -18.66 0.08 -3.48
C ASN A 52 -17.95 0.15 -2.11
N PHE A 53 -18.35 1.14 -1.30
CA PHE A 53 -17.80 1.34 0.04
C PHE A 53 -18.09 0.19 1.01
N GLU A 54 -19.17 -0.56 0.81
CA GLU A 54 -19.46 -1.72 1.67
C GLU A 54 -18.37 -2.79 1.51
N LYS A 55 -18.00 -3.10 0.27
CA LYS A 55 -16.92 -4.04 -0.03
C LYS A 55 -15.57 -3.55 0.50
N LEU A 56 -15.25 -2.27 0.29
CA LEU A 56 -14.01 -1.69 0.84
C LEU A 56 -13.97 -1.75 2.38
N LYS A 57 -15.09 -1.49 3.05
CA LYS A 57 -15.19 -1.56 4.51
C LYS A 57 -15.16 -3.00 5.03
N GLN A 58 -15.64 -3.97 4.27
CA GLN A 58 -15.50 -5.39 4.59
C GLN A 58 -14.02 -5.81 4.56
N GLU A 59 -13.25 -5.34 3.58
CA GLU A 59 -11.82 -5.63 3.49
C GLU A 59 -10.99 -4.85 4.52
N ASN A 60 -11.30 -3.57 4.72
CA ASN A 60 -10.70 -2.75 5.77
C ASN A 60 -11.73 -1.75 6.36
N PRO A 61 -12.14 -1.92 7.62
CA PRO A 61 -13.12 -1.05 8.27
C PRO A 61 -12.61 0.39 8.50
N ASP A 62 -11.30 0.62 8.38
CA ASP A 62 -10.70 1.94 8.52
C ASP A 62 -10.84 2.78 7.24
N THR A 63 -11.47 2.26 6.18
CA THR A 63 -11.70 2.98 4.92
C THR A 63 -12.71 4.12 5.12
N VAL A 64 -12.30 5.34 4.75
CA VAL A 64 -13.09 6.56 4.92
C VAL A 64 -13.42 7.27 3.61
N ALA A 65 -12.61 7.09 2.57
CA ALA A 65 -12.84 7.73 1.27
C ALA A 65 -12.14 6.97 0.12
N TRP A 66 -12.40 7.43 -1.10
CA TRP A 66 -11.72 7.00 -2.32
C TRP A 66 -11.09 8.22 -2.99
N LEU A 67 -9.81 8.12 -3.37
CA LEU A 67 -9.10 9.20 -4.04
C LEU A 67 -8.85 8.81 -5.49
N LYS A 68 -9.54 9.49 -6.41
CA LYS A 68 -9.23 9.50 -7.84
C LYS A 68 -8.65 10.85 -8.22
N VAL A 69 -7.52 10.85 -8.92
CA VAL A 69 -6.97 12.06 -9.53
C VAL A 69 -7.04 11.90 -11.05
N GLU A 70 -7.81 12.77 -11.69
CA GLU A 70 -7.98 12.81 -13.14
C GLU A 70 -6.64 12.92 -13.87
N ASN A 71 -6.53 12.27 -15.02
CA ASN A 71 -5.31 12.20 -15.84
C ASN A 71 -4.08 11.61 -15.12
N THR A 72 -4.28 10.80 -14.07
CA THR A 72 -3.21 10.06 -13.42
C THR A 72 -3.60 8.61 -13.12
N ASN A 73 -2.61 7.80 -12.77
CA ASN A 73 -2.81 6.44 -12.27
C ASN A 73 -3.09 6.42 -10.75
N ILE A 74 -3.49 7.54 -10.14
CA ILE A 74 -3.81 7.62 -8.71
C ILE A 74 -5.30 7.34 -8.54
N GLU A 75 -5.58 6.12 -8.09
CA GLU A 75 -6.92 5.63 -7.81
C GLU A 75 -6.86 4.64 -6.63
N ILE A 76 -6.99 5.15 -5.40
CA ILE A 76 -6.67 4.40 -4.18
C ILE A 76 -7.66 4.64 -3.05
N PRO A 77 -7.86 3.66 -2.14
CA PRO A 77 -8.65 3.87 -0.94
C PRO A 77 -7.90 4.72 0.07
N VAL A 78 -8.63 5.59 0.77
CA VAL A 78 -8.13 6.41 1.87
C VAL A 78 -8.59 5.77 3.18
N VAL A 79 -7.63 5.48 4.06
CA VAL A 79 -7.85 4.82 5.36
C VAL A 79 -7.45 5.74 6.52
N GLN A 80 -8.15 5.61 7.65
CA GLN A 80 -7.91 6.41 8.85
C GLN A 80 -7.74 5.51 10.08
N ALA A 81 -6.56 5.56 10.69
CA ALA A 81 -6.32 4.98 12.01
C ALA A 81 -6.57 6.00 13.12
N LYS A 82 -6.46 5.57 14.39
CA LYS A 82 -6.53 6.46 15.56
C LYS A 82 -5.34 7.42 15.66
N ASP A 83 -4.27 7.13 14.94
CA ASP A 83 -3.04 7.92 14.90
C ASP A 83 -2.52 8.06 13.45
N ASN A 84 -1.56 8.97 13.25
CA ASN A 84 -0.94 9.23 11.93
C ASN A 84 0.23 8.28 11.61
N SER A 85 0.50 7.27 12.45
CA SER A 85 1.68 6.41 12.37
C SER A 85 1.37 4.99 11.90
N TYR A 86 0.17 4.47 12.17
CA TYR A 86 -0.17 3.07 11.95
C TYR A 86 0.00 2.64 10.48
N TYR A 87 -0.62 3.35 9.54
CA TYR A 87 -0.53 3.06 8.10
C TYR A 87 0.80 3.48 7.46
N LEU A 88 1.70 4.14 8.23
CA LEU A 88 3.10 4.30 7.81
C LEU A 88 3.88 3.00 7.93
N THR A 89 3.37 1.95 8.57
CA THR A 89 4.04 0.63 8.62
C THR A 89 3.12 -0.53 8.29
N HIS A 90 1.85 -0.28 8.01
CA HIS A 90 0.86 -1.30 7.64
C HIS A 90 0.28 -1.00 6.26
N ASN A 91 0.03 -2.04 5.47
CA ASN A 91 -0.70 -1.91 4.21
C ASN A 91 -2.22 -1.91 4.45
N PHE A 92 -3.00 -1.82 3.37
CA PHE A 92 -4.46 -1.82 3.43
C PHE A 92 -5.03 -3.04 4.17
N ASN A 93 -4.41 -4.22 4.05
CA ASN A 93 -4.85 -5.43 4.75
C ASN A 93 -4.38 -5.48 6.22
N LYS A 94 -3.93 -4.34 6.78
CA LYS A 94 -3.36 -4.22 8.14
C LYS A 94 -2.13 -5.11 8.37
N LYS A 95 -1.48 -5.60 7.31
CA LYS A 95 -0.25 -6.39 7.42
C LYS A 95 0.97 -5.47 7.46
N TYR A 96 1.96 -5.89 8.23
CA TYR A 96 3.20 -5.14 8.38
C TYR A 96 3.97 -5.03 7.06
N ASN A 97 4.31 -3.80 6.67
CA ASN A 97 5.08 -3.50 5.48
C ASN A 97 6.50 -3.03 5.84
N ILE A 98 7.48 -3.89 5.55
CA ILE A 98 8.90 -3.67 5.89
C ILE A 98 9.49 -2.47 5.14
N SER A 99 9.01 -2.17 3.93
CA SER A 99 9.50 -1.05 3.12
C SER A 99 9.19 0.29 3.77
N ASN A 100 8.01 0.43 4.40
CA ASN A 100 7.61 1.69 5.00
C ASN A 100 8.30 1.94 6.37
N ARG A 101 8.71 0.87 7.09
CA ARG A 101 9.55 0.96 8.30
C ARG A 101 10.87 1.69 8.04
N LYS A 102 11.54 1.38 6.92
CA LYS A 102 12.87 1.94 6.61
C LYS A 102 12.79 3.45 6.33
N ARG A 103 11.71 3.92 5.69
CA ARG A 103 11.46 5.36 5.49
C ARG A 103 11.29 6.10 6.82
N ARG A 104 10.55 5.52 7.77
CA ARG A 104 10.38 6.10 9.12
C ARG A 104 11.71 6.22 9.86
N LEU A 105 12.53 5.16 9.89
CA LEU A 105 13.83 5.17 10.58
C LEU A 105 14.83 6.18 9.99
N LEU A 106 14.68 6.57 8.72
CA LEU A 106 15.48 7.62 8.07
C LEU A 106 15.03 9.04 8.43
N HIS A 107 13.81 9.23 8.92
CA HIS A 107 13.30 10.54 9.37
C HIS A 107 13.38 10.72 10.89
N THR A 108 13.29 9.65 11.68
CA THR A 108 13.41 9.72 13.14
C THR A 108 14.84 10.02 13.60
N ASN A 109 15.87 9.76 12.78
CA ASN A 109 17.29 10.05 13.08
C ASN A 109 17.76 11.42 12.52
N ARG A 110 16.84 12.32 12.19
CA ARG A 110 17.13 13.68 11.69
C ARG A 110 16.76 14.78 12.70
N ILE A 111 16.60 14.43 13.98
CA ILE A 111 16.35 15.34 15.09
C ILE A 111 17.46 15.16 16.10
#